data_AF-A0A970TXE2-F1
#
_entry.id   AF-A0A970TXE2-F1
#
_cell.length_a   1.000
_cell.length_b   1.000
_cell.length_c   1.000
_cell.angle_alpha   90.00
_cell.angle_beta   90.00
_cell.angle_gamma   90.00
#
_symmetry.space_group_name_H-M   'P 1'
#
loop_
_entity.id
_entity.type
_entity.pdbx_description
1 polymer ?
#
loop_
_entity_poly.entity_id
_entity_poly.type
_entity_poly.pdbx_seq_one_letter_code
_entity_poly.pdbx_strand_id
1 'polypeptide(L)'
;MTTPVIVISSIEELQSIGSNDAKPLDGNYVLAQDIDAEATSGWNDGEGFAPIGTKDNPFSGTFDGKHYVIKGLTINRPEQRPVGLFGYTKGPATLKNIGVEACAICGYSGVGGIVGGNEGGTITNCYSAGTITGELGVGGIAGGSDGTITSCYGTGTIKGREHVGGIVGQNLGYTVVGQIKAGKASSRIARRKGISRGTITNCYARGTVTGEKTVGGLVGINRSLCGAARFQIKMLSTGEKVGGIPGEKNLGTITKCYSTGAITGHENVGGIVGENDGTITDCYTTGAITGDRDVGGIAGWNGEGTITNCFTTGAITGDGIVGGIVGGNSGTITSCYATGAITGRGGVGGLAGENDDSIINCYAAGTITGDEMVGGIAGKIWKDKPGSRLRIFCDVKRGEEYEDENDDDTVTNCYWDMERCGSKVDSKKNGRTTAQMTYPFDFFTYKNWDFSKTWVYDKKKVINDGYPYLRRVPPTQTTE
;
A
#
# COMPACT_ATOMS: atom_id res chain seq x y z
N MET A 1 -19.30 -38.77 -2.15
CA MET A 1 -20.56 -38.18 -2.66
C MET A 1 -20.30 -36.70 -2.83
N THR A 2 -20.51 -36.14 -4.02
CA THR A 2 -20.40 -34.69 -4.25
C THR A 2 -21.52 -34.01 -3.47
N THR A 3 -21.19 -33.12 -2.54
CA THR A 3 -22.19 -32.31 -1.82
C THR A 3 -23.07 -31.60 -2.86
N PRO A 4 -24.42 -31.74 -2.79
CA PRO A 4 -25.31 -31.16 -3.78
C PRO A 4 -25.13 -29.64 -3.86
N VAL A 5 -25.25 -29.10 -5.08
CA VAL A 5 -25.21 -27.66 -5.31
C VAL A 5 -26.58 -27.07 -5.00
N ILE A 6 -26.61 -26.12 -4.08
CA ILE A 6 -27.79 -25.38 -3.65
C ILE A 6 -27.88 -24.10 -4.48
N VAL A 7 -28.99 -23.92 -5.17
CA VAL A 7 -29.24 -22.75 -6.01
C VAL A 7 -29.89 -21.66 -5.15
N ILE A 8 -29.38 -20.43 -5.26
CA ILE A 8 -29.91 -19.25 -4.59
C ILE A 8 -30.45 -18.30 -5.67
N SER A 9 -31.71 -17.92 -5.53
CA SER A 9 -32.46 -17.11 -6.50
C SER A 9 -33.11 -15.87 -5.88
N SER A 10 -33.08 -15.72 -4.56
CA SER A 10 -33.64 -14.58 -3.83
C SER A 10 -32.77 -14.16 -2.64
N ILE A 11 -32.99 -12.94 -2.15
CA ILE A 11 -32.28 -12.41 -0.99
C ILE A 11 -32.67 -13.15 0.30
N GLU A 12 -33.91 -13.65 0.41
CA GLU A 12 -34.37 -14.46 1.53
C GLU A 12 -33.68 -15.84 1.55
N GLU A 13 -33.52 -16.47 0.38
CA GLU A 13 -32.76 -17.72 0.27
C GLU A 13 -31.30 -17.51 0.66
N LEU A 14 -30.70 -16.40 0.25
CA LEU A 14 -29.33 -16.01 0.60
C LEU A 14 -29.18 -15.83 2.13
N GLN A 15 -30.11 -15.10 2.76
CA GLN A 15 -30.15 -14.86 4.21
C GLN A 15 -30.30 -16.16 5.02
N SER A 16 -30.97 -17.16 4.45
CA SER A 16 -31.24 -18.45 5.12
C SER A 16 -30.06 -19.42 5.17
N ILE A 17 -28.91 -19.07 4.56
CA ILE A 17 -27.69 -19.88 4.64
C ILE A 17 -27.20 -19.92 6.09
N GLY A 18 -27.08 -21.14 6.63
CA GLY A 18 -26.69 -21.42 8.00
C GLY A 18 -27.84 -21.41 9.00
N SER A 19 -29.08 -21.16 8.58
CA SER A 19 -30.26 -21.13 9.47
C SER A 19 -30.96 -22.48 9.61
N ASN A 20 -30.63 -23.47 8.78
CA ASN A 20 -31.24 -24.81 8.80
C ASN A 20 -30.37 -25.85 8.05
N ASP A 21 -30.69 -27.12 8.25
CA ASP A 21 -29.97 -28.26 7.66
C ASP A 21 -30.04 -28.32 6.12
N ALA A 22 -31.05 -27.69 5.50
CA ALA A 22 -31.18 -27.65 4.04
C ALA A 22 -30.21 -26.64 3.40
N LYS A 23 -29.69 -25.69 4.17
CA LYS A 23 -28.67 -24.72 3.74
C LYS A 23 -27.55 -24.61 4.78
N PRO A 24 -26.69 -25.63 4.92
CA PRO A 24 -25.63 -25.64 5.93
C PRO A 24 -24.45 -24.72 5.56
N LEU A 25 -23.70 -24.26 6.56
CA LEU A 25 -22.56 -23.35 6.38
C LEU A 25 -21.36 -23.95 5.63
N ASP A 26 -21.33 -25.26 5.45
CA ASP A 26 -20.33 -26.01 4.67
C ASP A 26 -20.85 -26.44 3.28
N GLY A 27 -22.02 -25.94 2.87
CA GLY A 27 -22.66 -26.25 1.59
C GLY A 27 -22.00 -25.64 0.36
N ASN A 28 -22.43 -26.07 -0.82
CA ASN A 28 -22.01 -25.53 -2.11
C ASN A 28 -23.15 -24.71 -2.73
N TYR A 29 -22.94 -23.41 -2.92
CA TYR A 29 -23.95 -22.46 -3.35
C TYR A 29 -23.61 -21.83 -4.70
N VAL A 30 -24.64 -21.62 -5.52
CA VAL A 30 -24.55 -20.85 -6.76
C VAL A 30 -25.68 -19.85 -6.86
N LEU A 31 -25.40 -18.63 -7.32
CA LEU A 31 -26.46 -17.71 -7.74
C LEU A 31 -27.09 -18.18 -9.07
N ALA A 32 -28.40 -18.06 -9.17
CA ALA A 32 -29.16 -18.34 -10.39
C ALA A 32 -29.36 -17.11 -11.28
N GLN A 33 -29.39 -15.93 -10.65
CA GLN A 33 -29.73 -14.64 -11.22
C GLN A 33 -29.19 -13.51 -10.34
N ASP A 34 -29.27 -12.27 -10.83
CA ASP A 34 -29.06 -11.09 -10.00
C ASP A 34 -30.07 -11.04 -8.85
N ILE A 35 -29.61 -10.60 -7.69
CA ILE A 35 -30.42 -10.47 -6.47
C ILE A 35 -30.62 -8.99 -6.18
N ASP A 36 -31.89 -8.56 -6.14
CA ASP A 36 -32.27 -7.29 -5.54
C ASP A 36 -32.32 -7.43 -4.01
N ALA A 37 -31.49 -6.65 -3.32
CA ALA A 37 -31.35 -6.64 -1.87
C ALA A 37 -31.79 -5.31 -1.24
N GLU A 38 -32.46 -4.40 -1.97
CA GLU A 38 -32.87 -3.09 -1.42
C GLU A 38 -33.78 -3.22 -0.19
N ALA A 39 -34.62 -4.27 -0.18
CA ALA A 39 -35.51 -4.58 0.95
C ALA A 39 -34.75 -4.84 2.26
N THR A 40 -33.48 -5.23 2.19
CA THR A 40 -32.67 -5.50 3.39
C THR A 40 -32.54 -4.29 4.30
N SER A 41 -32.67 -3.06 3.78
CA SER A 41 -32.64 -1.83 4.58
C SER A 41 -33.67 -1.78 5.72
N GLY A 42 -34.80 -2.48 5.58
CA GLY A 42 -35.85 -2.60 6.61
C GLY A 42 -35.80 -3.88 7.44
N TRP A 43 -34.83 -4.77 7.21
CA TRP A 43 -34.75 -6.07 7.90
C TRP A 43 -34.14 -5.95 9.29
N ASN A 44 -34.44 -6.95 10.14
CA ASN A 44 -33.88 -7.11 11.48
C ASN A 44 -33.96 -5.82 12.30
N ASP A 45 -35.16 -5.24 12.37
CA ASP A 45 -35.43 -3.97 13.08
C ASP A 45 -34.55 -2.79 12.64
N GLY A 46 -34.16 -2.77 11.36
CA GLY A 46 -33.32 -1.73 10.75
C GLY A 46 -31.81 -2.02 10.82
N GLU A 47 -31.41 -3.19 11.35
CA GLU A 47 -30.02 -3.65 11.31
C GLU A 47 -29.55 -4.11 9.93
N GLY A 48 -30.45 -4.24 8.96
CA GLY A 48 -30.09 -4.71 7.63
C GLY A 48 -30.01 -6.23 7.53
N PHE A 49 -29.40 -6.71 6.45
CA PHE A 49 -29.09 -8.13 6.24
C PHE A 49 -28.21 -8.68 7.39
N ALA A 50 -28.50 -9.90 7.87
CA ALA A 50 -27.67 -10.56 8.88
C ALA A 50 -26.50 -11.31 8.19
N PRO A 51 -25.23 -11.03 8.54
CA PRO A 51 -24.08 -11.64 7.88
C PRO A 51 -24.10 -13.18 7.89
N ILE A 52 -23.69 -13.80 6.78
CA ILE A 52 -23.60 -15.26 6.68
C ILE A 52 -22.37 -15.76 7.43
N GLY A 53 -22.58 -16.64 8.39
CA GLY A 53 -21.51 -17.19 9.23
C GLY A 53 -20.99 -16.20 10.28
N THR A 54 -20.55 -16.74 11.40
CA THR A 54 -20.00 -16.00 12.54
C THR A 54 -18.63 -16.55 12.89
N LYS A 55 -17.88 -15.88 13.77
CA LYS A 55 -16.59 -16.40 14.23
C LYS A 55 -16.70 -17.78 14.89
N ASP A 56 -17.79 -18.03 15.62
CA ASP A 56 -18.03 -19.29 16.32
C ASP A 56 -18.59 -20.37 15.38
N ASN A 57 -19.38 -19.96 14.37
CA ASN A 57 -19.92 -20.84 13.34
C ASN A 57 -19.57 -20.27 11.95
N PRO A 58 -18.33 -20.49 11.48
CA PRO A 58 -17.85 -19.88 10.25
C PRO A 58 -18.44 -20.55 9.02
N PHE A 59 -18.61 -19.78 7.94
CA PHE A 59 -18.86 -20.36 6.64
C PHE A 59 -17.59 -21.08 6.16
N SER A 60 -17.72 -22.35 5.79
CA SER A 60 -16.61 -23.22 5.35
C SER A 60 -16.85 -23.87 3.99
N GLY A 61 -18.00 -23.58 3.37
CA GLY A 61 -18.43 -24.10 2.08
C GLY A 61 -17.91 -23.33 0.87
N THR A 62 -18.57 -23.49 -0.27
CA THR A 62 -18.28 -22.75 -1.51
C THR A 62 -19.46 -21.86 -1.87
N PHE A 63 -19.21 -20.60 -2.20
CA PHE A 63 -20.20 -19.70 -2.79
C PHE A 63 -19.69 -19.16 -4.12
N ASP A 64 -20.37 -19.51 -5.21
CA ASP A 64 -20.08 -19.04 -6.56
C ASP A 64 -21.19 -18.10 -7.05
N GLY A 65 -20.89 -16.81 -7.12
CA GLY A 65 -21.83 -15.81 -7.63
C GLY A 65 -22.12 -15.95 -9.12
N LYS A 66 -21.35 -16.78 -9.87
CA LYS A 66 -21.50 -16.96 -11.33
C LYS A 66 -21.52 -15.65 -12.12
N HIS A 67 -20.90 -14.59 -11.59
CA HIS A 67 -20.91 -13.23 -12.13
C HIS A 67 -22.26 -12.51 -12.11
N TYR A 68 -23.27 -13.07 -11.43
CA TYR A 68 -24.45 -12.31 -11.04
C TYR A 68 -24.13 -11.35 -9.90
N VAL A 69 -24.96 -10.32 -9.76
CA VAL A 69 -24.77 -9.24 -8.78
C VAL A 69 -25.82 -9.28 -7.69
N ILE A 70 -25.42 -8.89 -6.48
CA ILE A 70 -26.31 -8.58 -5.36
C ILE A 70 -26.36 -7.07 -5.24
N LYS A 71 -27.51 -6.46 -5.54
CA LYS A 71 -27.65 -5.00 -5.67
C LYS A 71 -28.44 -4.40 -4.51
N GLY A 72 -27.99 -3.27 -3.97
CA GLY A 72 -28.71 -2.54 -2.92
C GLY A 72 -28.58 -3.13 -1.52
N LEU A 73 -27.57 -3.99 -1.29
CA LEU A 73 -27.38 -4.66 0.00
C LEU A 73 -27.11 -3.66 1.12
N THR A 74 -27.96 -3.69 2.17
CA THR A 74 -27.79 -2.89 3.38
C THR A 74 -27.47 -3.79 4.57
N ILE A 75 -26.38 -3.49 5.27
CA ILE A 75 -26.02 -4.07 6.58
C ILE A 75 -25.70 -2.91 7.50
N ASN A 76 -26.47 -2.71 8.57
CA ASN A 76 -26.32 -1.58 9.48
C ASN A 76 -26.14 -2.08 10.93
N ARG A 77 -24.92 -2.53 11.24
CA ARG A 77 -24.61 -3.22 12.50
C ARG A 77 -23.40 -2.56 13.20
N PRO A 78 -23.49 -1.27 13.57
CA PRO A 78 -22.34 -0.44 13.95
C PRO A 78 -21.55 -0.93 15.18
N GLU A 79 -22.12 -1.83 15.98
CA GLU A 79 -21.46 -2.41 17.16
C GLU A 79 -20.97 -3.85 16.92
N GLN A 80 -21.35 -4.48 15.81
CA GLN A 80 -21.05 -5.88 15.53
C GLN A 80 -19.65 -6.07 14.94
N ARG A 81 -19.06 -7.23 15.24
CA ARG A 81 -17.77 -7.69 14.72
C ARG A 81 -17.85 -9.20 14.47
N PRO A 82 -17.35 -9.72 13.33
CA PRO A 82 -17.05 -9.06 12.06
C PRO A 82 -18.30 -8.86 11.19
N VAL A 83 -18.22 -7.98 10.17
CA VAL A 83 -19.37 -7.59 9.32
C VAL A 83 -19.01 -7.62 7.83
N GLY A 84 -19.88 -8.23 7.03
CA GLY A 84 -19.86 -8.26 5.57
C GLY A 84 -21.02 -9.11 5.06
N LEU A 85 -21.12 -9.33 3.74
CA LEU A 85 -22.08 -10.31 3.20
C LEU A 85 -21.90 -11.66 3.91
N PHE A 86 -20.63 -12.08 4.06
CA PHE A 86 -20.20 -13.12 4.98
C PHE A 86 -19.61 -12.46 6.24
N GLY A 87 -20.09 -12.84 7.42
CA GLY A 87 -19.53 -12.32 8.67
C GLY A 87 -18.12 -12.87 8.89
N TYR A 88 -17.98 -14.20 8.82
CA TYR A 88 -16.70 -14.86 8.97
C TYR A 88 -16.61 -16.13 8.11
N THR A 89 -15.50 -16.31 7.42
CA THR A 89 -15.16 -17.52 6.67
C THR A 89 -13.96 -18.23 7.28
N LYS A 90 -13.95 -19.56 7.21
CA LYS A 90 -12.82 -20.39 7.63
C LYS A 90 -12.48 -21.43 6.58
N GLY A 91 -11.19 -21.60 6.30
CA GLY A 91 -10.65 -22.60 5.38
C GLY A 91 -11.28 -23.97 5.65
N PRO A 92 -11.80 -24.66 4.62
CA PRO A 92 -11.53 -24.48 3.19
C PRO A 92 -12.51 -23.54 2.43
N ALA A 93 -13.18 -22.60 3.09
CA ALA A 93 -14.15 -21.69 2.46
C ALA A 93 -13.66 -21.10 1.13
N THR A 94 -14.53 -21.09 0.11
CA THR A 94 -14.25 -20.49 -1.19
C THR A 94 -15.37 -19.54 -1.60
N LEU A 95 -15.04 -18.25 -1.75
CA LEU A 95 -15.93 -17.23 -2.27
C LEU A 95 -15.44 -16.81 -3.67
N LYS A 96 -16.26 -16.95 -4.70
CA LYS A 96 -15.85 -16.60 -6.06
C LYS A 96 -16.95 -15.98 -6.91
N ASN A 97 -16.53 -15.11 -7.84
CA ASN A 97 -17.40 -14.48 -8.84
C ASN A 97 -18.59 -13.73 -8.23
N ILE A 98 -18.39 -13.09 -7.07
CA ILE A 98 -19.44 -12.37 -6.34
C ILE A 98 -19.31 -10.87 -6.64
N GLY A 99 -20.37 -10.26 -7.16
CA GLY A 99 -20.51 -8.81 -7.24
C GLY A 99 -21.51 -8.29 -6.21
N VAL A 100 -21.12 -7.27 -5.44
CA VAL A 100 -22.04 -6.54 -4.55
C VAL A 100 -22.07 -5.09 -4.97
N GLU A 101 -23.22 -4.59 -5.41
CA GLU A 101 -23.39 -3.25 -5.98
C GLU A 101 -24.33 -2.38 -5.17
N ALA A 102 -24.11 -1.06 -5.21
CA ALA A 102 -24.89 -0.06 -4.48
C ALA A 102 -25.06 -0.42 -2.99
N CYS A 103 -24.04 -1.01 -2.36
CA CYS A 103 -24.15 -1.46 -0.98
C CYS A 103 -23.95 -0.34 0.05
N ALA A 104 -24.56 -0.52 1.21
CA ALA A 104 -24.34 0.29 2.40
C ALA A 104 -24.05 -0.66 3.57
N ILE A 105 -22.77 -0.81 3.91
CA ILE A 105 -22.32 -1.76 4.93
C ILE A 105 -21.67 -0.97 6.07
N CYS A 106 -22.25 -1.06 7.26
CA CYS A 106 -21.76 -0.46 8.48
C CYS A 106 -21.53 -1.54 9.56
N GLY A 107 -20.34 -1.57 10.14
CA GLY A 107 -19.95 -2.48 11.21
C GLY A 107 -18.99 -1.82 12.20
N TYR A 108 -18.62 -2.51 13.29
CA TYR A 108 -17.61 -1.98 14.20
C TYR A 108 -16.19 -2.35 13.75
N SER A 109 -15.86 -3.64 13.67
CA SER A 109 -14.50 -4.09 13.36
C SER A 109 -14.50 -5.32 12.48
N GLY A 110 -13.53 -5.41 11.57
CA GLY A 110 -13.49 -6.45 10.55
C GLY A 110 -14.67 -6.26 9.60
N VAL A 111 -14.72 -5.10 8.95
CA VAL A 111 -15.81 -4.73 8.04
C VAL A 111 -15.33 -4.90 6.59
N GLY A 112 -16.00 -5.75 5.82
CA GLY A 112 -15.69 -5.94 4.41
C GLY A 112 -16.95 -6.02 3.55
N GLY A 113 -16.84 -5.61 2.28
CA GLY A 113 -17.97 -5.67 1.36
C GLY A 113 -18.41 -7.10 1.02
N ILE A 114 -17.46 -8.04 0.97
CA ILE A 114 -17.73 -9.45 0.73
C ILE A 114 -17.65 -10.24 2.03
N VAL A 115 -16.60 -10.05 2.83
CA VAL A 115 -16.40 -10.79 4.07
C VAL A 115 -15.87 -9.90 5.19
N GLY A 116 -16.36 -10.07 6.41
CA GLY A 116 -15.79 -9.39 7.55
C GLY A 116 -14.42 -9.93 7.93
N GLY A 117 -14.33 -11.23 8.25
CA GLY A 117 -13.07 -11.94 8.54
C GLY A 117 -12.86 -13.20 7.71
N ASN A 118 -11.68 -13.36 7.10
CA ASN A 118 -11.33 -14.53 6.30
C ASN A 118 -10.13 -15.30 6.90
N GLU A 119 -10.42 -16.45 7.53
CA GLU A 119 -9.41 -17.31 8.17
C GLU A 119 -9.05 -18.50 7.26
N GLY A 120 -8.01 -18.39 6.44
CA GLY A 120 -7.52 -19.47 5.58
C GLY A 120 -8.42 -19.82 4.40
N GLY A 121 -9.48 -19.02 4.15
CA GLY A 121 -10.35 -19.14 2.99
C GLY A 121 -9.79 -18.47 1.73
N THR A 122 -10.40 -18.77 0.59
CA THR A 122 -10.04 -18.22 -0.72
C THR A 122 -11.15 -17.30 -1.24
N ILE A 123 -10.78 -16.09 -1.66
CA ILE A 123 -11.67 -15.11 -2.29
C ILE A 123 -11.12 -14.80 -3.67
N THR A 124 -11.91 -14.99 -4.72
CA THR A 124 -11.42 -14.83 -6.09
C THR A 124 -12.44 -14.21 -7.03
N ASN A 125 -12.04 -13.24 -7.85
CA ASN A 125 -12.93 -12.57 -8.82
C ASN A 125 -14.16 -11.94 -8.16
N CYS A 126 -14.01 -11.36 -6.97
CA CYS A 126 -15.11 -10.71 -6.26
C CYS A 126 -14.95 -9.19 -6.24
N TYR A 127 -16.07 -8.47 -6.17
CA TYR A 127 -16.03 -7.02 -6.01
C TYR A 127 -17.15 -6.47 -5.14
N SER A 128 -16.87 -5.31 -4.54
CA SER A 128 -17.88 -4.50 -3.86
C SER A 128 -17.89 -3.09 -4.45
N ALA A 129 -19.08 -2.51 -4.52
CA ALA A 129 -19.32 -1.15 -4.99
C ALA A 129 -20.35 -0.47 -4.09
N GLY A 130 -19.94 0.53 -3.33
CA GLY A 130 -20.85 1.21 -2.40
C GLY A 130 -20.14 1.97 -1.28
N THR A 131 -20.83 2.13 -0.15
CA THR A 131 -20.29 2.74 1.07
C THR A 131 -20.05 1.67 2.13
N ILE A 132 -18.80 1.52 2.55
CA ILE A 132 -18.39 0.59 3.60
C ILE A 132 -17.80 1.41 4.75
N THR A 133 -18.40 1.33 5.93
CA THR A 133 -18.03 2.10 7.11
C THR A 133 -17.76 1.20 8.31
N GLY A 134 -16.68 1.43 9.03
CA GLY A 134 -16.48 0.85 10.35
C GLY A 134 -15.40 1.54 11.17
N GLU A 135 -15.08 1.03 12.34
CA GLU A 135 -14.07 1.62 13.23
C GLU A 135 -12.69 1.02 13.01
N LEU A 136 -12.55 -0.32 13.04
CA LEU A 136 -11.24 -0.99 13.05
C LEU A 136 -11.15 -2.09 11.98
N GLY A 137 -10.23 -1.98 11.03
CA GLY A 137 -10.05 -3.00 10.00
C GLY A 137 -11.20 -3.00 9.01
N VAL A 138 -11.18 -2.01 8.10
CA VAL A 138 -12.22 -1.81 7.09
C VAL A 138 -11.61 -2.05 5.72
N GLY A 139 -12.19 -2.94 4.92
CA GLY A 139 -11.74 -3.25 3.57
C GLY A 139 -12.87 -3.22 2.55
N GLY A 140 -12.56 -2.93 1.29
CA GLY A 140 -13.54 -3.08 0.22
C GLY A 140 -14.04 -4.53 0.09
N ILE A 141 -13.14 -5.51 0.18
CA ILE A 141 -13.46 -6.93 0.06
C ILE A 141 -13.53 -7.59 1.43
N ALA A 142 -12.48 -7.43 2.24
CA ALA A 142 -12.32 -8.11 3.51
C ALA A 142 -11.97 -7.14 4.64
N GLY A 143 -12.61 -7.22 5.80
CA GLY A 143 -12.16 -6.47 6.97
C GLY A 143 -10.78 -6.94 7.46
N GLY A 144 -10.63 -8.26 7.63
CA GLY A 144 -9.35 -8.91 7.91
C GLY A 144 -9.21 -10.24 7.15
N SER A 145 -7.99 -10.59 6.75
CA SER A 145 -7.71 -11.85 6.06
C SER A 145 -6.32 -12.40 6.40
N ASP A 146 -6.24 -13.70 6.70
CA ASP A 146 -4.99 -14.49 6.63
C ASP A 146 -5.04 -15.53 5.49
N GLY A 147 -6.12 -15.53 4.69
CA GLY A 147 -6.31 -16.37 3.52
C GLY A 147 -5.87 -15.74 2.21
N THR A 148 -6.31 -16.32 1.08
CA THR A 148 -5.95 -15.85 -0.27
C THR A 148 -7.03 -14.96 -0.85
N ILE A 149 -6.66 -13.78 -1.34
CA ILE A 149 -7.54 -12.84 -2.05
C ILE A 149 -6.91 -12.54 -3.40
N THR A 150 -7.59 -12.91 -4.48
CA THR A 150 -7.04 -12.81 -5.84
C THR A 150 -8.03 -12.19 -6.81
N SER A 151 -7.57 -11.29 -7.69
CA SER A 151 -8.41 -10.69 -8.74
C SER A 151 -9.67 -10.01 -8.20
N CYS A 152 -9.60 -9.38 -7.03
CA CYS A 152 -10.74 -8.74 -6.39
C CYS A 152 -10.61 -7.20 -6.42
N TYR A 153 -11.75 -6.49 -6.41
CA TYR A 153 -11.71 -5.03 -6.39
C TYR A 153 -12.81 -4.37 -5.56
N GLY A 154 -12.45 -3.28 -4.88
CA GLY A 154 -13.38 -2.45 -4.11
C GLY A 154 -13.58 -1.12 -4.82
N THR A 155 -14.81 -0.68 -4.97
CA THR A 155 -15.15 0.64 -5.52
C THR A 155 -16.09 1.40 -4.60
N GLY A 156 -16.00 2.73 -4.62
CA GLY A 156 -16.87 3.62 -3.84
C GLY A 156 -16.16 4.24 -2.64
N THR A 157 -16.86 4.35 -1.52
CA THR A 157 -16.37 5.05 -0.32
C THR A 157 -16.11 4.05 0.79
N ILE A 158 -14.85 3.95 1.23
CA ILE A 158 -14.45 3.11 2.36
C ILE A 158 -13.98 4.03 3.47
N LYS A 159 -14.70 4.01 4.60
CA LYS A 159 -14.44 4.87 5.75
C LYS A 159 -14.16 4.03 6.99
N GLY A 160 -13.10 4.37 7.71
CA GLY A 160 -13.01 3.93 9.09
C GLY A 160 -12.00 4.65 9.93
N ARG A 161 -11.92 4.32 11.21
CA ARG A 161 -11.03 5.04 12.14
C ARG A 161 -9.59 4.53 12.03
N GLU A 162 -9.40 3.22 12.04
CA GLU A 162 -8.09 2.57 12.08
C GLU A 162 -8.01 1.39 11.11
N HIS A 163 -6.87 1.24 10.43
CA HIS A 163 -6.57 0.16 9.49
C HIS A 163 -7.59 0.04 8.36
N VAL A 164 -7.73 1.13 7.60
CA VAL A 164 -8.64 1.21 6.46
C VAL A 164 -7.87 0.84 5.20
N GLY A 165 -8.33 -0.16 4.44
CA GLY A 165 -7.75 -0.60 3.18
C GLY A 165 -8.77 -0.56 2.05
N GLY A 166 -8.35 -0.26 0.81
CA GLY A 166 -9.26 -0.35 -0.34
C GLY A 166 -9.76 -1.77 -0.63
N ILE A 167 -9.01 -2.81 -0.26
CA ILE A 167 -9.38 -4.22 -0.44
C ILE A 167 -9.43 -4.94 0.89
N VAL A 168 -8.40 -4.82 1.72
CA VAL A 168 -8.34 -5.50 3.01
C VAL A 168 -8.02 -4.52 4.13
N GLY A 169 -8.80 -4.47 5.21
CA GLY A 169 -8.41 -3.66 6.37
C GLY A 169 -7.08 -4.16 6.97
N GLN A 170 -7.03 -5.45 7.30
CA GLN A 170 -5.86 -6.12 7.87
C GLN A 170 -5.48 -7.41 7.14
N ASN A 171 -4.29 -7.48 6.55
CA ASN A 171 -3.72 -8.71 6.00
C ASN A 171 -2.78 -9.35 7.03
N LEU A 172 -3.23 -10.41 7.70
CA LEU A 172 -2.56 -11.03 8.85
C LEU A 172 -1.86 -12.31 8.40
N GLY A 173 -0.56 -12.24 8.07
CA GLY A 173 0.19 -13.39 7.54
C GLY A 173 0.71 -14.39 8.56
N TYR A 174 0.63 -14.07 9.86
CA TYR A 174 1.30 -14.84 10.90
C TYR A 174 0.34 -15.75 11.64
N THR A 175 0.42 -17.06 11.36
CA THR A 175 0.00 -18.06 12.35
C THR A 175 1.12 -18.19 13.38
N VAL A 176 0.88 -17.86 14.64
CA VAL A 176 1.76 -18.29 15.75
C VAL A 176 1.59 -19.81 15.89
N VAL A 177 2.42 -20.58 15.19
CA VAL A 177 2.51 -22.02 15.47
C VAL A 177 3.30 -22.17 16.77
N GLY A 178 2.58 -22.46 17.85
CA GLY A 178 3.13 -22.84 19.16
C GLY A 178 3.08 -21.71 20.19
N GLN A 179 2.23 -21.86 21.21
CA GLN A 179 2.33 -21.09 22.45
C GLN A 179 3.76 -21.24 23.02
N ILE A 180 4.52 -20.15 23.09
CA ILE A 180 5.63 -20.08 24.03
C ILE A 180 5.02 -19.62 25.35
N LYS A 181 5.02 -20.49 26.36
CA LYS A 181 4.73 -20.09 27.75
C LYS A 181 5.67 -18.95 28.12
N ALA A 182 5.10 -17.84 28.57
CA ALA A 182 5.83 -16.64 28.99
C ALA A 182 6.89 -16.99 30.05
N GLY A 183 8.16 -16.91 29.67
CA GLY A 183 9.31 -17.04 30.55
C GLY A 183 10.33 -15.95 30.21
N LYS A 184 10.35 -14.91 31.05
CA LYS A 184 11.31 -13.81 31.23
C LYS A 184 12.29 -13.47 30.07
N ALA A 185 12.12 -12.24 29.58
CA ALA A 185 13.11 -11.27 29.12
C ALA A 185 14.37 -11.79 28.38
N SER A 186 14.39 -11.62 27.06
CA SER A 186 15.53 -10.98 26.39
C SER A 186 15.16 -10.57 24.96
N SER A 187 15.46 -9.32 24.64
CA SER A 187 15.41 -8.70 23.33
C SER A 187 16.28 -9.46 22.34
N ARG A 188 15.66 -10.27 21.48
CA ARG A 188 16.15 -10.68 20.16
C ARG A 188 14.95 -11.24 19.42
N ILE A 189 14.48 -10.51 18.43
CA ILE A 189 13.48 -10.97 17.46
C ILE A 189 14.11 -12.18 16.74
N ALA A 190 13.91 -13.36 17.29
CA ALA A 190 14.10 -14.58 16.54
C ALA A 190 13.07 -14.55 15.43
N ARG A 191 13.52 -14.17 14.22
CA ARG A 191 12.79 -14.25 12.94
C ARG A 191 12.25 -15.67 12.78
N ARG A 192 11.08 -15.94 13.35
CA ARG A 192 10.38 -17.21 13.19
C ARG A 192 9.70 -17.20 11.82
N LYS A 193 10.18 -18.11 10.97
CA LYS A 193 9.69 -18.42 9.63
C LYS A 193 8.28 -19.00 9.72
N GLY A 194 7.29 -18.15 10.01
CA GLY A 194 5.88 -18.46 9.84
C GLY A 194 5.56 -18.54 8.35
N ILE A 195 4.76 -19.51 7.94
CA ILE A 195 4.22 -19.55 6.58
C ILE A 195 3.25 -18.38 6.46
N SER A 196 3.61 -17.37 5.68
CA SER A 196 2.72 -16.28 5.25
C SER A 196 1.54 -16.90 4.49
N ARG A 197 0.37 -17.03 5.11
CA ARG A 197 -0.85 -17.53 4.45
C ARG A 197 -1.64 -16.42 3.75
N GLY A 198 -1.58 -15.19 4.28
CA GLY A 198 -2.27 -14.03 3.71
C GLY A 198 -1.62 -13.64 2.38
N THR A 199 -2.31 -13.84 1.26
CA THR A 199 -1.80 -13.47 -0.06
C THR A 199 -2.83 -12.61 -0.78
N ILE A 200 -2.45 -11.40 -1.16
CA ILE A 200 -3.29 -10.50 -1.96
C ILE A 200 -2.63 -10.32 -3.32
N THR A 201 -3.28 -10.76 -4.40
CA THR A 201 -2.73 -10.65 -5.76
C THR A 201 -3.74 -10.19 -6.80
N ASN A 202 -3.30 -9.43 -7.81
CA ASN A 202 -4.14 -8.92 -8.90
C ASN A 202 -5.36 -8.12 -8.41
N CYS A 203 -5.28 -7.54 -7.22
CA CYS A 203 -6.38 -6.77 -6.63
C CYS A 203 -6.20 -5.28 -6.90
N TYR A 204 -7.29 -4.54 -6.96
CA TYR A 204 -7.24 -3.09 -7.10
C TYR A 204 -8.41 -2.40 -6.42
N ALA A 205 -8.21 -1.21 -5.88
CA ALA A 205 -9.31 -0.40 -5.39
C ALA A 205 -9.42 0.90 -6.18
N ARG A 206 -10.65 1.43 -6.24
CA ARG A 206 -11.03 2.70 -6.88
C ARG A 206 -11.98 3.48 -5.97
N GLY A 207 -11.94 4.80 -6.02
CA GLY A 207 -12.83 5.64 -5.22
C GLY A 207 -12.09 6.34 -4.07
N THR A 208 -12.78 6.53 -2.94
CA THR A 208 -12.27 7.26 -1.78
C THR A 208 -12.06 6.32 -0.60
N VAL A 209 -10.86 6.31 -0.05
CA VAL A 209 -10.53 5.62 1.21
C VAL A 209 -10.15 6.68 2.24
N THR A 210 -10.85 6.70 3.37
CA THR A 210 -10.67 7.69 4.43
C THR A 210 -10.55 7.03 5.79
N GLY A 211 -9.58 7.49 6.58
CA GLY A 211 -9.54 7.19 7.99
C GLY A 211 -8.72 8.13 8.85
N GLU A 212 -8.83 7.93 10.16
CA GLU A 212 -8.32 8.85 11.20
C GLU A 212 -6.91 8.50 11.69
N LYS A 213 -6.45 7.27 11.51
CA LYS A 213 -5.12 6.84 11.95
C LYS A 213 -4.34 6.22 10.81
N THR A 214 -4.68 4.96 10.50
CA THR A 214 -3.95 4.15 9.54
C THR A 214 -4.77 3.95 8.27
N VAL A 215 -4.32 4.53 7.16
CA VAL A 215 -5.02 4.42 5.88
C VAL A 215 -4.10 3.80 4.83
N GLY A 216 -4.64 2.80 4.16
CA GLY A 216 -4.04 1.97 3.13
C GLY A 216 -4.82 2.06 1.82
N GLY A 217 -4.17 2.33 0.70
CA GLY A 217 -4.83 2.25 -0.61
C GLY A 217 -5.37 0.84 -0.92
N LEU A 218 -4.57 -0.22 -0.72
CA LEU A 218 -4.98 -1.63 -0.86
C LEU A 218 -5.31 -2.26 0.49
N VAL A 219 -4.37 -2.12 1.42
CA VAL A 219 -4.38 -2.82 2.70
C VAL A 219 -4.12 -1.80 3.78
N GLY A 220 -4.93 -1.74 4.84
CA GLY A 220 -4.68 -0.86 5.97
C GLY A 220 -3.40 -1.23 6.74
N ILE A 221 -3.29 -2.51 7.13
CA ILE A 221 -2.05 -3.11 7.66
C ILE A 221 -1.68 -4.37 6.89
N ASN A 222 -0.41 -4.49 6.48
CA ASN A 222 0.12 -5.69 5.85
C ASN A 222 1.20 -6.36 6.71
N ARG A 223 0.89 -7.54 7.25
CA ARG A 223 1.85 -8.43 7.95
C ARG A 223 2.14 -9.70 7.14
N SER A 224 1.89 -9.67 5.83
CA SER A 224 1.92 -10.84 4.94
C SER A 224 2.38 -10.49 3.52
N LEU A 225 2.30 -11.42 2.56
CA LEU A 225 2.60 -11.17 1.15
C LEU A 225 1.49 -10.39 0.44
N CYS A 226 1.88 -9.33 -0.27
CA CYS A 226 1.07 -8.61 -1.26
C CYS A 226 1.84 -8.56 -2.60
N GLY A 227 1.22 -9.02 -3.70
CA GLY A 227 1.86 -9.05 -5.01
C GLY A 227 0.96 -8.53 -6.12
N ALA A 228 1.54 -8.04 -7.22
CA ALA A 228 0.86 -7.66 -8.46
C ALA A 228 -0.49 -6.93 -8.28
N ALA A 229 -0.53 -5.84 -7.51
CA ALA A 229 -1.78 -5.16 -7.19
C ALA A 229 -1.80 -3.72 -7.78
N ARG A 230 -2.95 -3.25 -8.25
CA ARG A 230 -3.08 -1.96 -8.97
C ARG A 230 -3.84 -0.95 -8.10
N PHE A 231 -3.44 0.32 -8.00
CA PHE A 231 -4.17 1.35 -7.24
C PHE A 231 -4.51 2.56 -8.11
N GLN A 232 -5.80 2.88 -8.19
CA GLN A 232 -6.34 4.10 -8.81
C GLN A 232 -7.31 4.77 -7.82
N ILE A 233 -6.80 5.26 -6.69
CA ILE A 233 -7.62 5.73 -5.55
C ILE A 233 -7.25 7.17 -5.22
N LYS A 234 -8.26 8.02 -5.05
CA LYS A 234 -8.08 9.29 -4.35
C LYS A 234 -8.18 9.00 -2.85
N MET A 235 -7.04 8.91 -2.17
CA MET A 235 -7.01 8.77 -0.71
C MET A 235 -7.10 10.15 -0.07
N LEU A 236 -8.16 10.36 0.71
CA LEU A 236 -8.30 11.53 1.58
C LEU A 236 -8.26 11.01 3.00
N SER A 237 -7.08 11.03 3.62
CA SER A 237 -6.89 10.66 5.02
C SER A 237 -6.66 11.93 5.85
N THR A 238 -7.25 11.96 7.05
CA THR A 238 -6.97 12.97 8.08
C THR A 238 -6.08 12.42 9.19
N GLY A 239 -5.46 11.25 8.97
CA GLY A 239 -4.77 10.47 10.00
C GLY A 239 -3.24 10.48 9.99
N GLU A 240 -2.68 9.99 11.09
CA GLU A 240 -1.25 10.00 11.46
C GLU A 240 -0.34 9.10 10.60
N LYS A 241 -0.83 8.07 9.89
CA LYS A 241 0.00 7.25 8.99
C LYS A 241 -0.75 6.82 7.73
N VAL A 242 -0.26 7.20 6.55
CA VAL A 242 -0.98 7.02 5.28
C VAL A 242 -0.11 6.35 4.24
N GLY A 243 -0.53 5.21 3.72
CA GLY A 243 0.21 4.39 2.77
C GLY A 243 -0.66 3.89 1.63
N GLY A 244 -0.11 3.62 0.46
CA GLY A 244 -0.84 2.91 -0.59
C GLY A 244 -1.26 1.47 -0.26
N ILE A 245 -0.61 0.74 0.67
CA ILE A 245 -0.67 -0.74 0.79
C ILE A 245 -0.22 -1.28 2.18
N PRO A 246 0.43 -0.52 3.08
CA PRO A 246 -0.12 -0.35 4.44
C PRO A 246 0.25 0.97 5.10
N GLY A 247 -0.66 1.53 5.89
CA GLY A 247 -0.41 2.78 6.63
C GLY A 247 0.53 2.60 7.83
N GLU A 248 0.54 1.47 8.57
CA GLU A 248 1.23 1.43 9.87
C GLU A 248 2.64 0.87 9.86
N LYS A 249 2.85 -0.34 9.30
CA LYS A 249 4.15 -1.03 9.24
C LYS A 249 4.05 -2.22 8.30
N ASN A 250 4.74 -2.18 7.16
CA ASN A 250 4.90 -3.35 6.31
C ASN A 250 5.96 -4.27 6.92
N LEU A 251 5.57 -5.49 7.32
CA LEU A 251 6.50 -6.55 7.74
C LEU A 251 6.67 -7.64 6.68
N GLY A 252 5.94 -7.52 5.57
CA GLY A 252 5.89 -8.52 4.51
C GLY A 252 6.55 -8.06 3.21
N THR A 253 6.25 -8.78 2.14
CA THR A 253 6.72 -8.42 0.79
C THR A 253 5.59 -7.75 0.01
N ILE A 254 5.87 -6.60 -0.59
CA ILE A 254 5.02 -5.88 -1.54
C ILE A 254 5.76 -5.88 -2.87
N THR A 255 5.18 -6.48 -3.91
CA THR A 255 5.83 -6.55 -5.22
C THR A 255 4.91 -6.22 -6.37
N LYS A 256 5.40 -5.52 -7.40
CA LYS A 256 4.63 -5.19 -8.62
C LYS A 256 3.35 -4.42 -8.33
N CYS A 257 3.41 -3.50 -7.39
CA CYS A 257 2.27 -2.72 -6.95
C CYS A 257 2.39 -1.25 -7.32
N TYR A 258 1.29 -0.54 -7.56
CA TYR A 258 1.39 0.87 -7.94
C TYR A 258 0.21 1.75 -7.57
N SER A 259 0.46 3.03 -7.27
CA SER A 259 -0.57 4.02 -6.97
C SER A 259 -0.62 5.18 -7.95
N THR A 260 -1.81 5.52 -8.45
CA THR A 260 -1.99 6.58 -9.47
C THR A 260 -2.92 7.70 -9.05
N GLY A 261 -3.70 7.53 -7.99
CA GLY A 261 -4.59 8.59 -7.51
C GLY A 261 -3.94 9.43 -6.42
N ALA A 262 -4.50 10.61 -6.18
CA ALA A 262 -3.96 11.56 -5.21
C ALA A 262 -4.05 11.01 -3.78
N ILE A 263 -3.02 11.24 -2.97
CA ILE A 263 -2.89 10.77 -1.60
C ILE A 263 -2.69 11.97 -0.70
N THR A 264 -3.53 12.13 0.32
CA THR A 264 -3.37 13.15 1.36
C THR A 264 -3.34 12.46 2.73
N GLY A 265 -2.36 12.80 3.57
CA GLY A 265 -2.22 12.32 4.94
C GLY A 265 -1.58 13.35 5.86
N HIS A 266 -1.33 13.01 7.13
CA HIS A 266 -0.67 13.89 8.09
C HIS A 266 0.80 13.48 8.34
N GLU A 267 1.06 12.33 8.94
CA GLU A 267 2.42 11.85 9.23
C GLU A 267 2.69 10.52 8.48
N ASN A 268 3.97 10.17 8.25
CA ASN A 268 4.41 8.96 7.55
C ASN A 268 3.58 8.66 6.30
N VAL A 269 3.59 9.58 5.34
CA VAL A 269 2.77 9.51 4.13
C VAL A 269 3.58 8.92 2.99
N GLY A 270 3.19 7.75 2.48
CA GLY A 270 3.82 7.16 1.30
C GLY A 270 2.86 6.63 0.25
N GLY A 271 3.27 6.71 -1.01
CA GLY A 271 2.42 6.32 -2.13
C GLY A 271 2.09 4.84 -2.19
N ILE A 272 2.97 4.00 -1.63
CA ILE A 272 2.80 2.54 -1.50
C ILE A 272 2.67 2.12 -0.04
N VAL A 273 3.38 2.73 0.91
CA VAL A 273 3.29 2.37 2.34
C VAL A 273 3.50 3.60 3.21
N GLY A 274 2.94 3.65 4.42
CA GLY A 274 3.30 4.68 5.40
C GLY A 274 4.66 4.37 6.03
N GLU A 275 4.83 3.15 6.55
CA GLU A 275 6.08 2.68 7.17
C GLU A 275 6.49 1.30 6.61
N ASN A 276 7.78 1.10 6.32
CA ASN A 276 8.34 -0.15 5.79
C ASN A 276 9.45 -0.75 6.67
N ASP A 277 9.26 -1.99 7.11
CA ASP A 277 10.29 -2.87 7.69
C ASP A 277 10.45 -4.17 6.89
N GLY A 278 9.71 -4.30 5.78
CA GLY A 278 9.66 -5.47 4.92
C GLY A 278 10.39 -5.25 3.60
N THR A 279 9.88 -5.85 2.54
CA THR A 279 10.45 -5.73 1.18
C THR A 279 9.45 -5.08 0.25
N ILE A 280 9.84 -4.00 -0.42
CA ILE A 280 9.08 -3.37 -1.49
C ILE A 280 9.90 -3.52 -2.77
N THR A 281 9.33 -4.12 -3.80
CA THR A 281 10.07 -4.38 -5.06
C THR A 281 9.22 -4.17 -6.30
N ASP A 282 9.78 -3.55 -7.32
CA ASP A 282 9.11 -3.36 -8.61
C ASP A 282 7.79 -2.55 -8.46
N CYS A 283 7.75 -1.53 -7.59
CA CYS A 283 6.54 -0.75 -7.28
C CYS A 283 6.64 0.72 -7.72
N TYR A 284 5.52 1.41 -7.97
CA TYR A 284 5.58 2.81 -8.39
C TYR A 284 4.39 3.69 -8.01
N THR A 285 4.62 4.99 -7.91
CA THR A 285 3.56 5.97 -7.65
C THR A 285 3.55 7.07 -8.71
N THR A 286 2.40 7.34 -9.32
CA THR A 286 2.19 8.46 -10.26
C THR A 286 1.20 9.51 -9.73
N GLY A 287 0.43 9.18 -8.69
CA GLY A 287 -0.49 10.11 -8.05
C GLY A 287 0.24 11.17 -7.23
N ALA A 288 -0.34 12.36 -7.13
CA ALA A 288 0.18 13.41 -6.25
C ALA A 288 0.09 12.98 -4.78
N ILE A 289 1.08 13.31 -3.97
CA ILE A 289 1.16 12.96 -2.55
C ILE A 289 1.31 14.24 -1.75
N THR A 290 0.47 14.41 -0.73
CA THR A 290 0.51 15.54 0.19
C THR A 290 0.51 15.01 1.62
N GLY A 291 1.45 15.48 2.44
CA GLY A 291 1.50 15.14 3.86
C GLY A 291 2.12 16.23 4.71
N ASP A 292 1.97 16.16 6.03
CA ASP A 292 2.53 17.17 6.94
C ASP A 292 3.93 16.78 7.43
N ARG A 293 4.19 15.50 7.71
CA ARG A 293 5.47 14.98 8.23
C ARG A 293 5.84 13.63 7.63
N ASP A 294 7.13 13.42 7.33
CA ASP A 294 7.69 12.19 6.75
C ASP A 294 6.92 11.73 5.49
N VAL A 295 7.10 12.47 4.41
CA VAL A 295 6.37 12.26 3.15
C VAL A 295 7.30 11.69 2.09
N GLY A 296 6.93 10.54 1.51
CA GLY A 296 7.69 9.93 0.43
C GLY A 296 6.84 9.38 -0.70
N GLY A 297 7.48 9.21 -1.86
CA GLY A 297 6.80 8.71 -3.06
C GLY A 297 6.33 7.26 -2.96
N ILE A 298 7.11 6.43 -2.28
CA ILE A 298 6.85 5.00 -2.05
C ILE A 298 6.53 4.76 -0.59
N ALA A 299 7.34 5.27 0.34
CA ALA A 299 7.20 5.08 1.78
C ALA A 299 7.23 6.42 2.52
N GLY A 300 6.48 6.62 3.59
CA GLY A 300 6.72 7.76 4.50
C GLY A 300 8.01 7.56 5.30
N TRP A 301 8.15 6.36 5.88
CA TRP A 301 9.32 5.91 6.62
C TRP A 301 9.77 4.52 6.16
N ASN A 302 11.08 4.30 6.01
CA ASN A 302 11.68 2.99 5.79
C ASN A 302 12.60 2.70 6.98
N GLY A 303 12.17 1.82 7.89
CA GLY A 303 12.96 1.39 9.05
C GLY A 303 13.99 0.34 8.64
N GLU A 304 13.86 -0.91 9.08
CA GLU A 304 14.77 -2.01 8.68
C GLU A 304 14.46 -2.57 7.27
N GLY A 305 13.58 -1.91 6.53
CA GLY A 305 13.03 -2.37 5.27
C GLY A 305 13.95 -2.17 4.06
N THR A 306 13.58 -2.86 2.98
CA THR A 306 14.22 -2.74 1.66
C THR A 306 13.24 -2.19 0.63
N ILE A 307 13.68 -1.22 -0.16
CA ILE A 307 12.95 -0.66 -1.31
C ILE A 307 13.82 -0.83 -2.54
N THR A 308 13.35 -1.58 -3.54
CA THR A 308 14.16 -1.96 -4.71
C THR A 308 13.39 -1.82 -6.01
N ASN A 309 14.01 -1.27 -7.06
CA ASN A 309 13.37 -1.11 -8.37
C ASN A 309 12.03 -0.36 -8.28
N CYS A 310 11.98 0.73 -7.52
CA CYS A 310 10.75 1.50 -7.35
C CYS A 310 10.90 2.92 -7.88
N PHE A 311 9.78 3.55 -8.26
CA PHE A 311 9.83 4.91 -8.76
C PHE A 311 8.61 5.76 -8.47
N THR A 312 8.79 7.08 -8.48
CA THR A 312 7.71 8.05 -8.30
C THR A 312 7.75 9.13 -9.37
N THR A 313 6.63 9.36 -10.04
CA THR A 313 6.45 10.46 -11.01
C THR A 313 5.44 11.51 -10.55
N GLY A 314 4.63 11.19 -9.55
CA GLY A 314 3.67 12.14 -8.96
C GLY A 314 4.36 13.24 -8.17
N ALA A 315 3.75 14.43 -8.14
CA ALA A 315 4.23 15.53 -7.30
C ALA A 315 4.10 15.19 -5.81
N ILE A 316 5.11 15.52 -5.01
CA ILE A 316 5.17 15.27 -3.57
C ILE A 316 5.28 16.61 -2.86
N THR A 317 4.40 16.84 -1.89
CA THR A 317 4.38 18.07 -1.09
C THR A 317 4.28 17.72 0.38
N GLY A 318 5.11 18.33 1.21
CA GLY A 318 4.86 18.31 2.65
C GLY A 318 5.51 19.41 3.46
N ASP A 319 5.19 19.47 4.75
CA ASP A 319 5.67 20.53 5.65
C ASP A 319 6.94 20.10 6.42
N GLY A 320 7.13 18.82 6.72
CA GLY A 320 8.29 18.27 7.40
C GLY A 320 9.32 17.68 6.43
N ILE A 321 9.77 16.47 6.76
CA ILE A 321 10.75 15.67 6.00
C ILE A 321 10.09 15.12 4.73
N VAL A 322 10.67 15.41 3.57
CA VAL A 322 10.10 15.02 2.27
C VAL A 322 11.17 14.41 1.37
N GLY A 323 10.88 13.24 0.79
CA GLY A 323 11.74 12.63 -0.22
C GLY A 323 11.01 12.03 -1.41
N GLY A 324 11.69 11.95 -2.56
CA GLY A 324 11.11 11.41 -3.80
C GLY A 324 10.67 9.95 -3.73
N ILE A 325 11.33 9.14 -2.90
CA ILE A 325 11.03 7.73 -2.66
C ILE A 325 10.59 7.52 -1.21
N VAL A 326 11.30 8.11 -0.26
CA VAL A 326 10.99 7.98 1.16
C VAL A 326 11.13 9.30 1.93
N GLY A 327 10.28 9.55 2.92
CA GLY A 327 10.51 10.64 3.88
C GLY A 327 11.77 10.37 4.71
N GLY A 328 11.71 9.44 5.67
CA GLY A 328 12.87 9.03 6.48
C GLY A 328 13.36 7.61 6.17
N ASN A 329 14.68 7.41 6.07
CA ASN A 329 15.30 6.12 5.76
C ASN A 329 16.28 5.66 6.85
N SER A 330 16.11 4.45 7.37
CA SER A 330 17.04 3.69 8.21
C SER A 330 17.29 2.28 7.64
N GLY A 331 16.93 2.06 6.37
CA GLY A 331 17.08 0.78 5.68
C GLY A 331 17.69 0.96 4.29
N THR A 332 17.51 -0.02 3.41
CA THR A 332 18.18 -0.02 2.09
C THR A 332 17.24 0.41 0.96
N ILE A 333 17.66 1.41 0.20
CA ILE A 333 17.04 1.84 -1.07
C ILE A 333 17.98 1.49 -2.22
N THR A 334 17.50 0.79 -3.23
CA THR A 334 18.34 0.35 -4.34
C THR A 334 17.64 0.46 -5.69
N SER A 335 18.33 1.00 -6.69
CA SER A 335 17.82 1.09 -8.07
C SER A 335 16.45 1.78 -8.15
N CYS A 336 16.30 2.92 -7.49
CA CYS A 336 15.05 3.67 -7.44
C CYS A 336 15.19 5.06 -8.06
N TYR A 337 14.08 5.66 -8.50
CA TYR A 337 14.14 7.02 -9.04
C TYR A 337 12.88 7.86 -8.82
N ALA A 338 13.06 9.18 -8.73
CA ALA A 338 11.96 10.13 -8.61
C ALA A 338 12.05 11.23 -9.67
N THR A 339 10.96 11.48 -10.39
CA THR A 339 10.87 12.51 -11.45
C THR A 339 9.80 13.56 -11.19
N GLY A 340 8.87 13.31 -10.26
CA GLY A 340 7.86 14.28 -9.84
C GLY A 340 8.49 15.47 -9.10
N ALA A 341 7.80 16.62 -9.10
CA ALA A 341 8.21 17.77 -8.31
C ALA A 341 8.13 17.46 -6.81
N ILE A 342 9.16 17.82 -6.05
CA ILE A 342 9.30 17.56 -4.62
C ILE A 342 9.37 18.92 -3.91
N THR A 343 8.39 19.19 -3.05
CA THR A 343 8.31 20.43 -2.26
C THR A 343 8.21 20.09 -0.79
N GLY A 344 9.11 20.62 0.04
CA GLY A 344 9.13 20.40 1.49
C GLY A 344 9.55 21.65 2.27
N ARG A 345 9.33 21.71 3.60
CA ARG A 345 9.91 22.80 4.42
C ARG A 345 11.09 22.36 5.30
N GLY A 346 11.14 21.11 5.77
CA GLY A 346 12.22 20.64 6.66
C GLY A 346 12.85 19.32 6.23
N GLY A 347 14.06 19.33 5.65
CA GLY A 347 14.72 18.10 5.21
C GLY A 347 14.12 17.57 3.91
N VAL A 348 14.60 18.10 2.78
CA VAL A 348 14.02 17.81 1.46
C VAL A 348 15.05 17.14 0.57
N GLY A 349 14.82 15.90 0.16
CA GLY A 349 15.72 15.15 -0.71
C GLY A 349 15.08 14.64 -1.99
N GLY A 350 15.86 14.53 -3.05
CA GLY A 350 15.38 13.95 -4.30
C GLY A 350 14.96 12.49 -4.20
N LEU A 351 15.52 11.73 -3.25
CA LEU A 351 15.16 10.33 -2.96
C LEU A 351 14.68 10.17 -1.51
N ALA A 352 15.45 10.69 -0.54
CA ALA A 352 15.17 10.57 0.89
C ALA A 352 15.17 11.94 1.56
N GLY A 353 14.17 12.29 2.36
CA GLY A 353 14.23 13.53 3.16
C GLY A 353 15.33 13.44 4.23
N GLU A 354 15.32 12.37 5.01
CA GLU A 354 16.41 11.99 5.93
C GLU A 354 16.92 10.58 5.63
N ASN A 355 18.22 10.34 5.84
CA ASN A 355 18.86 9.08 5.56
C ASN A 355 19.88 8.66 6.63
N ASP A 356 19.77 7.45 7.14
CA ASP A 356 20.64 6.84 8.15
C ASP A 356 21.25 5.51 7.67
N ASP A 357 20.87 5.04 6.48
CA ASP A 357 21.39 3.81 5.88
C ASP A 357 21.50 3.96 4.33
N SER A 358 21.46 2.87 3.58
CA SER A 358 22.06 2.81 2.26
C SER A 358 21.11 3.24 1.13
N ILE A 359 21.54 4.16 0.28
CA ILE A 359 20.90 4.55 -1.00
C ILE A 359 21.88 4.23 -2.14
N ILE A 360 21.50 3.28 -3.00
CA ILE A 360 22.42 2.69 -3.98
C ILE A 360 21.83 2.72 -5.39
N ASN A 361 22.60 3.20 -6.36
CA ASN A 361 22.23 3.22 -7.78
C ASN A 361 20.88 3.93 -8.04
N CYS A 362 20.62 5.07 -7.40
CA CYS A 362 19.36 5.79 -7.50
C CYS A 362 19.50 7.14 -8.22
N TYR A 363 18.40 7.74 -8.66
CA TYR A 363 18.47 9.12 -9.16
C TYR A 363 17.22 9.98 -8.93
N ALA A 364 17.41 11.29 -8.89
CA ALA A 364 16.34 12.29 -8.90
C ALA A 364 16.42 13.14 -10.18
N ALA A 365 15.28 13.41 -10.79
CA ALA A 365 15.19 14.29 -11.97
C ALA A 365 13.96 15.22 -11.92
N GLY A 366 13.28 15.28 -10.77
CA GLY A 366 12.22 16.25 -10.51
C GLY A 366 12.78 17.55 -9.95
N THR A 367 11.96 18.61 -9.99
CA THR A 367 12.29 19.86 -9.30
C THR A 367 12.23 19.67 -7.80
N ILE A 368 13.33 20.02 -7.10
CA ILE A 368 13.42 19.94 -5.65
C ILE A 368 13.39 21.36 -5.09
N THR A 369 12.39 21.64 -4.24
CA THR A 369 12.20 22.93 -3.59
C THR A 369 12.05 22.72 -2.09
N GLY A 370 12.84 23.44 -1.30
CA GLY A 370 12.60 23.48 0.14
C GLY A 370 13.21 24.67 0.86
N ASP A 371 12.81 24.82 2.12
CA ASP A 371 13.23 25.93 2.98
C ASP A 371 14.55 25.60 3.69
N GLU A 372 14.65 24.42 4.30
CA GLU A 372 15.79 23.95 5.09
C GLU A 372 16.30 22.56 4.65
N MET A 373 17.61 22.31 4.79
CA MET A 373 18.25 21.00 4.55
C MET A 373 17.83 20.34 3.23
N VAL A 374 18.07 21.05 2.12
CA VAL A 374 17.68 20.61 0.77
C VAL A 374 18.85 19.93 0.08
N GLY A 375 18.68 18.67 -0.34
CA GLY A 375 19.71 17.91 -1.04
C GLY A 375 19.21 17.20 -2.30
N GLY A 376 20.11 16.97 -3.23
CA GLY A 376 19.78 16.34 -4.52
C GLY A 376 19.37 14.87 -4.41
N ILE A 377 19.93 14.15 -3.43
CA ILE A 377 19.56 12.75 -3.11
C ILE A 377 18.92 12.66 -1.73
N ALA A 378 19.66 13.08 -0.70
CA ALA A 378 19.19 13.10 0.68
C ALA A 378 19.16 14.54 1.20
N GLY A 379 18.08 14.95 1.89
CA GLY A 379 18.03 16.27 2.55
C GLY A 379 18.97 16.35 3.75
N LYS A 380 19.02 15.27 4.55
CA LYS A 380 19.91 15.12 5.69
C LYS A 380 20.39 13.67 5.83
N ILE A 381 21.64 13.50 6.30
CA ILE A 381 22.25 12.19 6.53
C ILE A 381 22.67 12.06 8.02
N TRP A 382 22.25 10.99 8.69
CA TRP A 382 22.60 10.66 10.08
C TRP A 382 23.82 9.72 10.12
N LYS A 383 24.68 9.87 11.14
CA LYS A 383 25.89 9.06 11.33
C LYS A 383 26.01 8.59 12.79
N ASP A 384 25.43 7.45 13.13
CA ASP A 384 25.62 6.81 14.44
C ASP A 384 26.68 5.70 14.42
N LYS A 385 27.90 6.00 13.93
CA LYS A 385 29.08 5.15 14.19
C LYS A 385 30.12 5.88 15.05
N PRO A 386 30.66 5.25 16.11
CA PRO A 386 31.70 5.85 16.94
C PRO A 386 32.92 6.24 16.09
N GLY A 387 33.26 7.54 16.08
CA GLY A 387 34.34 8.10 15.27
C GLY A 387 33.89 9.03 14.12
N SER A 388 32.59 9.11 13.85
CA SER A 388 32.04 10.02 12.84
C SER A 388 31.88 11.43 13.40
N ARG A 389 32.50 12.44 12.77
CA ARG A 389 32.20 13.84 13.11
C ARG A 389 30.81 14.17 12.54
N LEU A 390 29.88 14.59 13.42
CA LEU A 390 28.59 15.16 13.06
C LEU A 390 28.82 16.29 12.04
N ARG A 391 28.34 16.13 10.80
CA ARG A 391 28.35 17.20 9.79
C ARG A 391 26.91 17.50 9.39
N ILE A 392 26.35 18.49 10.07
CA ILE A 392 25.09 19.14 9.71
C ILE A 392 25.32 19.87 8.38
N PHE A 393 24.41 19.74 7.41
CA PHE A 393 24.40 20.58 6.22
C PHE A 393 23.05 21.26 5.98
N CYS A 394 23.18 22.55 5.65
CA CYS A 394 22.19 23.61 5.43
C CYS A 394 21.42 24.14 6.66
N ASP A 395 22.11 24.97 7.46
CA ASP A 395 21.51 26.18 8.03
C ASP A 395 21.98 27.39 7.20
N VAL A 396 21.10 27.98 6.40
CA VAL A 396 21.38 29.07 5.43
C VAL A 396 21.55 30.43 6.15
N LYS A 397 22.08 30.46 7.38
CA LYS A 397 22.26 31.74 8.11
C LYS A 397 23.68 32.09 8.54
N ARG A 398 24.69 31.29 8.22
CA ARG A 398 26.10 31.72 8.36
C ARG A 398 26.88 31.33 7.13
N GLY A 399 27.39 32.34 6.42
CA GLY A 399 28.18 32.18 5.20
C GLY A 399 29.55 31.52 5.44
N GLU A 400 29.52 30.27 5.87
CA GLU A 400 30.69 29.39 5.92
C GLU A 400 30.51 28.30 4.87
N GLU A 401 31.46 28.24 3.92
CA GLU A 401 31.60 27.13 2.99
C GLU A 401 31.96 25.87 3.80
N TYR A 402 31.01 24.94 3.93
CA TYR A 402 31.31 23.62 4.47
C TYR A 402 31.51 22.62 3.32
N GLU A 403 32.55 21.81 3.41
CA GLU A 403 32.88 20.80 2.41
C GLU A 403 31.89 19.61 2.47
N ASP A 404 31.01 19.54 1.48
CA ASP A 404 30.07 18.45 1.30
C ASP A 404 30.81 17.18 0.85
N GLU A 405 31.22 16.36 1.81
CA GLU A 405 31.74 15.01 1.57
C GLU A 405 30.57 14.02 1.48
N ASN A 406 29.91 13.97 0.32
CA ASN A 406 29.04 12.85 -0.11
C ASN A 406 29.83 11.53 -0.31
N ASP A 407 31.00 11.38 0.32
CA ASP A 407 31.82 10.17 0.34
C ASP A 407 31.48 9.35 1.58
N ASP A 408 30.17 9.19 1.81
CA ASP A 408 29.65 8.41 2.92
C ASP A 408 29.23 7.05 2.37
N ASP A 409 29.68 5.96 2.99
CA ASP A 409 29.40 4.56 2.58
C ASP A 409 27.89 4.29 2.36
N THR A 410 27.02 5.16 2.86
CA THR A 410 25.57 5.12 2.77
C THR A 410 25.01 5.57 1.42
N VAL A 411 25.61 6.52 0.68
CA VAL A 411 25.07 6.97 -0.63
C VAL A 411 26.03 6.64 -1.77
N THR A 412 25.70 5.61 -2.55
CA THR A 412 26.61 5.04 -3.56
C THR A 412 26.01 5.08 -4.96
N ASN A 413 26.77 5.59 -5.95
CA ASN A 413 26.38 5.67 -7.37
C ASN A 413 25.00 6.33 -7.60
N CYS A 414 24.68 7.39 -6.85
CA CYS A 414 23.42 8.11 -6.93
C CYS A 414 23.61 9.49 -7.57
N TYR A 415 22.65 9.93 -8.39
CA TYR A 415 22.78 11.18 -9.17
C TYR A 415 21.51 12.01 -9.15
N TRP A 416 21.62 13.32 -9.25
CA TRP A 416 20.46 14.18 -9.44
C TRP A 416 20.67 15.19 -10.57
N ASP A 417 19.56 15.60 -11.17
CA ASP A 417 19.57 16.62 -12.21
C ASP A 417 19.66 18.02 -11.60
N MET A 418 20.85 18.61 -11.66
CA MET A 418 21.11 19.93 -11.06
C MET A 418 20.48 21.10 -11.84
N GLU A 419 20.07 20.90 -13.09
CA GLU A 419 19.43 21.94 -13.90
C GLU A 419 17.93 22.04 -13.61
N ARG A 420 17.35 20.99 -13.04
CA ARG A 420 15.94 20.94 -12.61
C ARG A 420 15.73 21.28 -11.14
N CYS A 421 16.76 21.10 -10.31
CA CYS A 421 16.72 21.42 -8.89
C CYS A 421 16.87 22.93 -8.66
N GLY A 422 16.08 23.50 -7.73
CA GLY A 422 16.20 24.92 -7.38
C GLY A 422 17.60 25.29 -6.89
N SER A 423 17.93 26.59 -6.90
CA SER A 423 19.28 27.16 -6.65
C SER A 423 19.90 26.89 -5.26
N LYS A 424 19.30 26.02 -4.44
CA LYS A 424 19.72 25.70 -3.06
C LYS A 424 20.44 24.35 -2.91
N VAL A 425 20.54 23.52 -3.96
CA VAL A 425 21.20 22.21 -3.90
C VAL A 425 22.68 22.36 -4.29
N ASP A 426 23.61 22.17 -3.35
CA ASP A 426 25.05 22.29 -3.61
C ASP A 426 25.51 21.23 -4.64
N SER A 427 26.15 21.70 -5.71
CA SER A 427 26.29 20.98 -6.99
C SER A 427 27.58 20.18 -7.12
N LYS A 428 28.31 19.88 -6.04
CA LYS A 428 29.75 19.61 -6.18
C LYS A 428 30.21 18.15 -6.24
N LYS A 429 29.40 17.14 -5.90
CA LYS A 429 29.90 15.73 -5.95
C LYS A 429 29.09 14.66 -6.67
N ASN A 430 27.80 14.85 -6.97
CA ASN A 430 27.05 13.87 -7.77
C ASN A 430 25.91 14.50 -8.61
N GLY A 431 25.80 15.83 -8.59
CA GLY A 431 24.94 16.59 -9.47
C GLY A 431 25.41 16.46 -10.92
N ARG A 432 24.47 16.23 -11.82
CA ARG A 432 24.72 16.10 -13.25
C ARG A 432 23.74 17.01 -13.99
N THR A 433 24.19 17.58 -15.10
CA THR A 433 23.29 18.28 -16.03
C THR A 433 22.27 17.31 -16.62
N THR A 434 21.16 17.82 -17.14
CA THR A 434 20.17 17.03 -17.88
C THR A 434 20.83 16.27 -19.03
N ALA A 435 21.78 16.90 -19.74
CA ALA A 435 22.52 16.27 -20.82
C ALA A 435 23.40 15.10 -20.34
N GLN A 436 24.01 15.20 -19.17
CA GLN A 436 24.82 14.12 -18.60
C GLN A 436 24.01 12.94 -18.07
N MET A 437 22.70 13.11 -17.83
CA MET A 437 21.80 12.07 -17.32
C MET A 437 20.88 11.47 -18.39
N THR A 438 20.62 12.18 -19.49
CA THR A 438 19.71 11.72 -20.55
C THR A 438 20.47 11.12 -21.73
N TYR A 439 19.86 10.15 -22.44
CA TYR A 439 20.53 9.47 -23.55
C TYR A 439 20.89 10.43 -24.73
N PRO A 440 22.10 10.35 -25.30
CA PRO A 440 23.25 9.59 -24.82
C PRO A 440 23.89 10.28 -23.60
N PHE A 441 23.80 9.64 -22.44
CA PHE A 441 24.30 10.21 -21.20
C PHE A 441 25.82 10.15 -21.13
N ASP A 442 26.43 10.91 -20.23
CA ASP A 442 27.88 10.90 -20.03
C ASP A 442 28.38 9.51 -19.59
N PHE A 443 29.53 9.10 -20.14
CA PHE A 443 30.08 7.75 -19.97
C PHE A 443 30.30 7.37 -18.50
N PHE A 444 30.58 8.36 -17.64
CA PHE A 444 30.85 8.13 -16.22
C PHE A 444 29.61 8.30 -15.33
N THR A 445 28.45 8.72 -15.85
CA THR A 445 27.25 8.88 -15.03
C THR A 445 26.77 7.51 -14.53
N TYR A 446 26.42 6.57 -15.40
CA TYR A 446 25.83 5.30 -14.96
C TYR A 446 26.77 4.09 -15.08
N LYS A 447 28.09 4.32 -14.99
CA LYS A 447 29.13 3.29 -15.25
C LYS A 447 28.95 2.01 -14.43
N ASN A 448 28.48 2.12 -13.20
CA ASN A 448 28.33 0.99 -12.26
C ASN A 448 26.91 0.39 -12.24
N TRP A 449 26.02 0.82 -13.15
CA TRP A 449 24.64 0.34 -13.18
C TRP A 449 24.47 -0.84 -14.14
N ASP A 450 23.62 -1.80 -13.78
CA ASP A 450 23.33 -2.97 -14.61
C ASP A 450 22.21 -2.68 -15.63
N PHE A 451 22.59 -2.27 -16.84
CA PHE A 451 21.68 -2.11 -17.98
C PHE A 451 21.29 -3.43 -18.66
N SER A 452 21.91 -4.56 -18.28
CA SER A 452 21.54 -5.87 -18.80
C SER A 452 20.31 -6.44 -18.09
N LYS A 453 20.12 -6.13 -16.79
CA LYS A 453 19.03 -6.69 -15.97
C LYS A 453 18.07 -5.66 -15.40
N THR A 454 18.56 -4.50 -14.94
CA THR A 454 17.76 -3.57 -14.14
C THR A 454 17.30 -2.37 -14.95
N TRP A 455 18.24 -1.69 -15.60
CA TRP A 455 17.99 -0.42 -16.27
C TRP A 455 17.84 -0.57 -17.79
N VAL A 456 17.13 0.38 -18.41
CA VAL A 456 16.96 0.51 -19.85
C VAL A 456 17.26 1.94 -20.27
N TYR A 457 17.95 2.08 -21.41
CA TYR A 457 18.15 3.37 -22.07
C TYR A 457 16.86 3.86 -22.70
N ASP A 458 16.40 5.07 -22.37
CA ASP A 458 15.34 5.73 -23.14
C ASP A 458 15.92 6.43 -24.38
N LYS A 459 16.35 5.63 -25.36
CA LYS A 459 17.05 6.14 -26.56
C LYS A 459 16.22 7.12 -27.39
N LYS A 460 14.89 6.98 -27.35
CA LYS A 460 13.95 7.81 -28.11
C LYS A 460 13.47 9.01 -27.30
N LYS A 461 13.74 9.07 -26.00
CA LYS A 461 13.28 10.11 -25.08
C LYS A 461 11.76 10.23 -24.97
N VAL A 462 11.06 9.08 -25.02
CA VAL A 462 9.58 9.05 -25.02
C VAL A 462 9.01 8.38 -23.77
N ILE A 463 9.79 7.53 -23.09
CA ILE A 463 9.29 6.75 -21.95
C ILE A 463 9.52 7.49 -20.65
N ASN A 464 10.66 8.17 -20.54
CA ASN A 464 11.10 8.82 -19.32
C ASN A 464 12.03 9.99 -19.65
N ASP A 465 11.66 10.80 -20.64
CA ASP A 465 12.38 12.01 -21.10
C ASP A 465 13.87 11.81 -21.39
N GLY A 466 14.26 10.60 -21.78
CA GLY A 466 15.65 10.25 -22.07
C GLY A 466 16.46 9.77 -20.86
N TYR A 467 15.93 9.86 -19.64
CA TYR A 467 16.55 9.27 -18.45
C TYR A 467 16.40 7.74 -18.46
N PRO A 468 17.35 6.99 -17.87
CA PRO A 468 17.19 5.56 -17.69
C PRO A 468 15.93 5.20 -16.91
N TYR A 469 15.24 4.12 -17.31
CA TYR A 469 14.06 3.62 -16.61
C TYR A 469 14.21 2.13 -16.27
N LEU A 470 13.35 1.64 -15.37
CA LEU A 470 13.40 0.27 -14.88
C LEU A 470 12.82 -0.72 -15.88
N ARG A 471 13.56 -1.81 -16.16
CA ARG A 471 13.19 -2.84 -17.13
C ARG A 471 11.91 -3.60 -16.77
N ARG A 472 11.72 -3.89 -15.48
CA ARG A 472 10.59 -4.71 -14.98
C ARG A 472 9.31 -3.91 -14.81
N VAL A 473 9.41 -2.58 -14.71
CA VAL A 473 8.29 -1.67 -14.44
C VAL A 473 8.55 -0.37 -15.21
N PRO A 474 8.31 -0.35 -16.53
CA PRO A 474 8.46 0.88 -17.29
C PRO A 474 7.39 1.90 -16.87
N PRO A 475 7.69 3.21 -16.88
CA PRO A 475 6.66 4.25 -16.84
C PRO A 475 5.61 3.96 -17.91
N THR A 476 4.34 4.00 -17.53
CA THR A 476 3.25 3.83 -18.48
C THR A 476 3.29 4.96 -19.50
N GLN A 477 3.42 4.64 -20.79
CA GLN A 477 2.96 5.56 -21.82
C GLN A 477 1.44 5.70 -21.62
N THR A 478 0.96 6.91 -21.41
CA THR A 478 -0.46 7.21 -21.53
C THR A 478 -0.88 6.87 -22.96
N THR A 479 -1.40 5.67 -23.15
CA THR A 479 -2.18 5.30 -24.32
C THR A 479 -3.46 4.66 -23.80
N GLU A 480 -4.48 5.53 -23.76
CA GLU A 480 -5.94 5.31 -23.82
C GLU A 480 -6.57 4.23 -22.94
#